data_AF-T0HG49-F1
#
_entry.id   AF-T0HG49-F1
#
_cell.length_a   1.000
_cell.length_b   1.000
_cell.length_c   1.000
_cell.angle_alpha   90.00
_cell.angle_beta   90.00
_cell.angle_gamma   90.00
#
_symmetry.space_group_name_H-M   'P 1'
#
loop_
_entity.id
_entity.type
_entity.pdbx_description
1 polymer ?
#
loop_
_entity_poly.entity_id
_entity_poly.type
_entity_poly.pdbx_seq_one_letter_code
_entity_poly.pdbx_strand_id
1 'polypeptide(L)'
;MTLHPQIAALAAQLEELSALLRGHGDRWWSAKIDLCRGLITDSNFTGVEKFLALLNGAGGFADFKLRDGEGALLPDHLRLVELRQAARTLAERLAREERSTPDRMSD
;
A
#
# COMPACT_ATOMS: atom_id res chain seq x y z
N MET A 1 4.36 -18.05 12.63
CA MET A 1 4.09 -16.79 13.37
C MET A 1 2.79 -16.23 12.83
N THR A 2 1.77 -16.06 13.66
CA THR A 2 0.49 -15.49 13.23
C THR A 2 0.70 -13.99 13.06
N LEU A 3 0.70 -13.51 11.81
CA LEU A 3 0.70 -12.07 11.54
C LEU A 3 -0.52 -11.45 12.22
N HIS A 4 -0.36 -10.26 12.80
CA HIS A 4 -1.48 -9.49 13.32
C HIS A 4 -2.57 -9.39 12.22
N PRO A 5 -3.85 -9.62 12.51
CA PRO A 5 -4.89 -9.73 11.47
C PRO A 5 -4.97 -8.48 10.58
N GLN A 6 -4.64 -7.30 11.13
CA GLN A 6 -4.58 -6.07 10.35
C GLN A 6 -3.36 -6.02 9.40
N ILE A 7 -2.22 -6.59 9.78
CA ILE A 7 -1.02 -6.71 8.93
C ILE A 7 -1.32 -7.66 7.77
N ALA A 8 -1.95 -8.80 8.05
CA ALA A 8 -2.38 -9.74 7.01
C ALA A 8 -3.40 -9.09 6.04
N ALA A 9 -4.37 -8.34 6.57
CA ALA A 9 -5.34 -7.61 5.75
C ALA A 9 -4.66 -6.56 4.85
N LEU A 10 -3.71 -5.78 5.39
CA LEU A 10 -2.97 -4.81 4.58
C LEU A 10 -2.12 -5.51 3.50
N ALA A 11 -1.42 -6.59 3.84
CA ALA A 11 -0.62 -7.33 2.88
C ALA A 11 -1.46 -7.88 1.71
N ALA A 12 -2.67 -8.39 1.98
CA ALA A 12 -3.61 -8.84 0.96
C ALA A 12 -4.09 -7.68 0.07
N GLN A 13 -4.40 -6.50 0.65
CA GLN A 13 -4.77 -5.32 -0.15
C GLN A 13 -3.64 -4.85 -1.07
N LEU A 14 -2.39 -4.89 -0.59
CA LEU A 14 -1.23 -4.54 -1.41
C LEU A 14 -0.96 -5.57 -2.52
N GLU A 15 -1.26 -6.85 -2.27
CA GLU A 15 -1.20 -7.90 -3.29
C GLU A 15 -2.21 -7.65 -4.42
N GLU A 16 -3.48 -7.39 -4.08
CA GLU A 16 -4.52 -7.06 -5.06
C GLU A 16 -4.15 -5.82 -5.87
N LEU A 17 -3.65 -4.77 -5.20
CA LEU A 17 -3.20 -3.53 -5.83
C LEU A 17 -2.04 -3.78 -6.81
N SER A 18 -1.04 -4.56 -6.40
CA SER A 18 0.10 -4.90 -7.24
C SER A 18 -0.33 -5.74 -8.44
N ALA A 19 -1.23 -6.70 -8.25
CA ALA A 19 -1.78 -7.53 -9.33
C ALA A 19 -2.54 -6.68 -10.36
N LEU A 20 -3.35 -5.72 -9.91
CA LEU A 20 -4.07 -4.78 -10.79
C LEU A 20 -3.08 -3.98 -11.64
N LEU A 21 -2.05 -3.39 -11.01
CA LEU A 21 -1.03 -2.59 -11.71
C LEU A 21 -0.26 -3.43 -12.75
N ARG A 22 0.13 -4.66 -12.40
CA ARG A 22 0.77 -5.59 -13.35
C ARG A 22 -0.15 -5.97 -14.51
N GLY A 23 -1.44 -6.17 -14.25
CA GLY A 23 -2.44 -6.44 -15.28
C GLY A 23 -2.52 -5.33 -16.34
N HIS A 24 -2.26 -4.09 -15.94
CA HIS A 24 -2.19 -2.91 -16.82
C HIS A 24 -0.78 -2.59 -17.33
N GLY A 25 0.20 -3.47 -17.08
CA GLY A 25 1.59 -3.30 -17.54
C GLY A 25 2.43 -2.32 -16.74
N ASP A 26 1.91 -1.76 -15.63
CA ASP A 26 2.68 -0.85 -14.77
C ASP A 26 3.65 -1.65 -13.90
N ARG A 27 4.91 -1.71 -14.35
CA ARG A 27 5.99 -2.42 -13.65
C ARG A 27 6.61 -1.61 -12.51
N TRP A 28 6.51 -0.28 -12.57
CA TRP A 28 7.22 0.58 -11.63
C TRP A 28 6.48 0.69 -10.30
N TRP A 29 5.18 0.99 -10.34
CA TRP A 29 4.36 1.04 -9.15
C TRP A 29 4.11 -0.35 -8.58
N SER A 30 3.87 -1.37 -9.40
CA SER A 30 3.72 -2.74 -8.89
C SER A 30 4.95 -3.18 -8.07
N ALA A 31 6.16 -2.94 -8.57
CA ALA A 31 7.39 -3.25 -7.84
C ALA A 31 7.52 -2.47 -6.50
N LYS A 32 7.10 -1.19 -6.47
CA LYS A 32 7.08 -0.40 -5.23
C LYS A 32 6.08 -0.94 -4.21
N ILE A 33 4.90 -1.37 -4.67
CA ILE A 33 3.87 -1.98 -3.82
C ILE A 33 4.32 -3.35 -3.31
N ASP A 34 4.92 -4.19 -4.17
CA ASP A 34 5.48 -5.49 -3.77
C ASP A 34 6.57 -5.34 -2.69
N LEU A 35 7.45 -4.33 -2.83
CA LEU A 35 8.46 -4.03 -1.82
C LEU A 35 7.82 -3.67 -0.47
N CYS A 36 6.78 -2.84 -0.48
CA CYS A 36 6.06 -2.48 0.75
C CYS A 36 5.40 -3.72 1.38
N ARG A 37 4.78 -4.57 0.55
CA ARG A 37 4.15 -5.83 1.00
C ARG A 37 5.16 -6.74 1.67
N GLY A 38 6.33 -6.97 1.06
CA GLY A 38 7.39 -7.81 1.63
C GLY A 38 7.86 -7.31 3.00
N LEU A 39 8.06 -6.00 3.13
CA LEU A 39 8.45 -5.40 4.41
C LEU A 39 7.36 -5.53 5.49
N ILE A 40 6.09 -5.43 5.10
CA ILE A 40 4.95 -5.62 6.00
C ILE A 40 4.85 -7.08 6.48
N THR A 41 5.06 -8.05 5.58
CA THR A 41 5.03 -9.48 5.93
C THR A 41 6.21 -9.90 6.79
N ASP A 42 7.36 -9.23 6.65
CA ASP A 42 8.55 -9.46 7.49
C ASP A 42 8.42 -8.81 8.88
N SER A 43 7.23 -8.29 9.25
CA SER A 43 6.92 -7.66 10.55
C SER A 43 7.74 -6.40 10.86
N ASN A 44 8.38 -5.81 9.85
CA ASN A 44 9.01 -4.51 9.99
C ASN A 44 7.96 -3.45 9.69
N PHE A 45 7.46 -2.80 10.74
CA PHE A 45 6.51 -1.69 10.63
C PHE A 45 6.93 -0.61 9.60
N THR A 46 8.22 -0.52 9.31
CA THR A 46 8.83 0.22 8.19
C THR A 46 8.11 0.07 6.86
N GLY A 47 7.50 -1.09 6.56
CA GLY A 47 6.74 -1.30 5.33
C GLY A 47 5.45 -0.46 5.27
N VAL A 48 4.79 -0.24 6.41
CA VAL A 48 3.61 0.63 6.54
C VAL A 48 3.99 2.08 6.30
N GLU A 49 5.08 2.53 6.93
CA GLU A 49 5.59 3.91 6.77
C GLU A 49 6.01 4.18 5.32
N LYS A 50 6.73 3.25 4.69
CA LYS A 50 7.11 3.37 3.28
C LYS A 50 5.90 3.43 2.37
N PHE A 51 4.88 2.60 2.60
CA PHE A 51 3.64 2.67 1.82
C PHE A 51 2.95 4.03 1.97
N LEU A 52 2.81 4.56 3.20
CA LEU A 52 2.25 5.89 3.43
C LEU A 52 3.09 7.00 2.76
N ALA A 53 4.41 6.85 2.74
CA ALA A 53 5.29 7.78 2.02
C ALA A 53 5.06 7.77 0.50
N LEU A 54 4.70 6.63 -0.11
CA LEU A 54 4.33 6.59 -1.54
C LEU A 54 3.06 7.40 -1.83
N LEU A 55 2.15 7.50 -0.87
CA LEU A 55 0.91 8.27 -0.98
C LEU A 55 1.11 9.76 -0.70
N ASN A 56 2.20 10.13 -0.02
CA ASN A 56 2.50 11.50 0.35
C ASN A 56 3.47 12.13 -0.65
N GLY A 57 2.96 13.03 -1.50
CA GLY A 57 3.79 13.82 -2.42
C GLY A 57 3.11 14.07 -3.76
N ALA A 58 3.36 15.24 -4.35
CA ALA A 58 2.88 15.56 -5.70
C ALA A 58 3.51 14.62 -6.73
N GLY A 59 2.68 13.98 -7.56
CA GLY A 59 3.13 12.97 -8.51
C GLY A 59 3.45 11.61 -7.87
N GLY A 60 3.10 11.43 -6.59
CA GLY A 60 3.19 10.16 -5.90
C GLY A 60 2.08 9.17 -6.31
N PHE A 61 2.01 8.05 -5.61
CA PHE A 61 1.05 7.00 -5.92
C PHE A 61 -0.40 7.43 -5.72
N ALA A 62 -0.64 8.45 -4.88
CA ALA A 62 -1.95 9.05 -4.68
C ALA A 62 -2.48 9.76 -5.94
N ASP A 63 -1.59 10.33 -6.75
CA ASP A 63 -1.94 11.05 -7.98
C ASP A 63 -1.90 10.15 -9.22
N PHE A 64 -1.34 8.93 -9.08
CA PHE A 64 -1.29 7.97 -10.17
C PHE A 64 -2.70 7.60 -10.65
N LYS A 65 -2.85 7.56 -11.98
CA LYS A 65 -4.08 7.25 -12.70
C LYS A 65 -3.78 6.20 -13.74
N LEU A 66 -4.64 5.17 -13.81
CA LEU A 66 -4.61 4.20 -14.89
C LEU A 66 -5.20 4.85 -16.13
N ARG A 67 -4.39 4.95 -17.18
CA ARG A 67 -4.78 5.51 -18.47
C ARG A 67 -4.42 4.57 -19.60
N ASP A 68 -5.14 4.67 -20.71
CA ASP A 68 -4.76 4.03 -21.98
C ASP A 68 -3.62 4.79 -22.69
N GLY A 69 -3.24 4.32 -23.88
CA GLY A 69 -2.16 4.93 -24.68
C GLY A 69 -2.51 6.32 -25.19
N GLU A 70 -3.78 6.68 -25.17
CA GLU A 70 -4.36 7.94 -25.63
C GLU A 70 -4.59 8.92 -24.46
N GLY A 71 -4.39 8.46 -23.22
CA GLY A 71 -4.50 9.26 -22.01
C GLY A 71 -5.90 9.29 -21.37
N ALA A 72 -6.88 8.52 -21.87
CA ALA A 72 -8.18 8.38 -21.23
C ALA A 72 -8.09 7.45 -20.01
N LEU A 73 -8.96 7.66 -19.00
CA LEU A 73 -8.98 6.82 -17.81
C LEU A 73 -9.53 5.43 -18.13
N LEU A 74 -8.82 4.39 -17.70
CA LEU A 74 -9.30 3.01 -17.83
C LEU A 74 -10.46 2.74 -16.85
N PRO A 75 -11.41 1.85 -17.18
CA PRO A 75 -12.50 1.48 -16.26
C PRO A 75 -12.00 1.02 -14.88
N ASP A 76 -10.90 0.27 -14.88
CA ASP A 76 -10.21 -0.24 -13.69
C ASP A 76 -9.58 0.86 -12.82
N HIS A 77 -9.55 2.11 -13.29
CA HIS A 77 -9.10 3.23 -12.48
C HIS A 77 -9.94 3.40 -11.21
N LEU A 78 -11.25 3.16 -11.27
CA LEU A 78 -12.10 3.19 -10.08
C LEU A 78 -11.68 2.13 -9.06
N ARG A 79 -11.41 0.91 -9.54
CA ARG A 79 -10.90 -0.18 -8.70
C ARG A 79 -9.55 0.16 -8.06
N LEU A 80 -8.65 0.81 -8.81
CA LEU A 80 -7.38 1.32 -8.27
C LEU A 80 -7.63 2.32 -7.13
N VAL A 81 -8.56 3.26 -7.31
CA VAL A 81 -8.88 4.27 -6.28
C VAL A 81 -9.41 3.60 -5.00
N GLU A 82 -10.33 2.64 -5.14
CA GLU A 82 -10.90 1.89 -4.02
C GLU A 82 -9.83 1.12 -3.24
N LEU A 83 -9.03 0.30 -3.94
CA LEU A 83 -7.95 -0.48 -3.33
C LEU A 83 -6.94 0.41 -2.61
N ARG A 84 -6.57 1.53 -3.25
CA ARG A 84 -5.65 2.50 -2.68
C ARG A 84 -6.22 3.15 -1.41
N GLN A 85 -7.50 3.51 -1.41
CA GLN A 85 -8.17 4.07 -0.23
C GLN A 85 -8.27 3.05 0.91
N ALA A 86 -8.66 1.81 0.62
CA ALA A 86 -8.73 0.74 1.60
C ALA A 86 -7.37 0.45 2.24
N ALA A 87 -6.32 0.31 1.42
CA ALA A 87 -4.95 0.12 1.89
C ALA A 87 -4.46 1.31 2.73
N ARG A 88 -4.78 2.54 2.33
CA ARG A 88 -4.45 3.76 3.09
C ARG A 88 -5.10 3.76 4.47
N THR A 89 -6.39 3.47 4.57
CA THR A 89 -7.10 3.44 5.86
C THR A 89 -6.52 2.40 6.82
N LEU A 90 -6.18 1.20 6.32
CA LEU A 90 -5.53 0.17 7.13
C LEU A 90 -4.12 0.60 7.58
N ALA A 91 -3.32 1.13 6.66
CA ALA A 91 -1.98 1.61 6.95
C ALA A 91 -1.98 2.77 7.96
N GLU A 92 -2.92 3.72 7.85
CA GLU A 92 -3.07 4.82 8.81
C GLU A 92 -3.53 4.34 10.19
N ARG A 93 -4.38 3.31 10.27
CA ARG A 93 -4.77 2.68 11.54
C ARG A 93 -3.57 2.01 12.21
N LEU A 94 -2.85 1.16 11.49
CA LEU A 94 -1.61 0.53 11.97
C LEU A 94 -0.59 1.58 12.41
N ALA A 95 -0.40 2.65 11.62
CA ALA A 95 0.43 3.80 11.94
C ALA A 95 0.09 4.45 13.29
N ARG A 96 -1.20 4.54 13.61
CA ARG A 96 -1.69 5.12 14.87
C ARG A 96 -1.54 4.15 16.03
N GLU A 97 -1.87 2.87 15.83
CA GLU A 97 -1.77 1.83 16.85
C GLU A 97 -0.33 1.73 17.38
N GLU A 98 0.67 1.64 16.49
CA GLU A 98 2.08 1.57 16.88
C GLU A 98 2.53 2.80 17.69
N ARG A 99 2.13 4.01 17.26
CA ARG A 99 2.44 5.26 17.98
C ARG A 99 1.76 5.35 19.34
N SER A 100 0.60 4.72 19.50
CA SER A 100 -0.16 4.66 20.75
C SER A 100 0.31 3.56 21.70
N THR A 101 1.15 2.63 21.24
CA THR A 101 1.92 1.69 22.07
C THR A 101 3.39 2.13 22.19
N PRO A 102 3.73 3.23 22.90
CA PRO A 102 5.13 3.62 23.10
C PRO A 102 5.83 2.80 24.21
N ASP A 103 5.37 1.59 24.51
CA ASP A 103 5.95 0.78 25.60
C ASP A 103 6.17 -0.67 25.17
N ARG A 104 7.37 -0.91 24.64
CA ARG A 104 8.18 -2.08 24.98
C ARG A 104 9.64 -1.84 24.62
N MET A 105 10.42 -1.64 25.68
CA MET A 105 11.85 -1.95 25.78
C MET A 105 12.83 -0.95 25.17
N SER A 106 13.18 0.04 25.97
CA SER A 106 14.58 0.18 26.41
C SER A 106 14.60 0.23 27.93
N ASP A 107 14.65 -0.97 28.53
CA ASP A 107 15.32 -1.25 29.81
C ASP A 107 16.66 -1.89 29.45
#